data_AF-A0A2P2ICD2-F1
#
_entry.id   AF-A0A2P2ICD2-F1
#
_cell.length_a   1.000
_cell.length_b   1.000
_cell.length_c   1.000
_cell.angle_alpha   90.00
_cell.angle_beta   90.00
_cell.angle_gamma   90.00
#
_symmetry.space_group_name_H-M   'P 1'
#
loop_
_entity.id
_entity.type
_entity.pdbx_description
1 polymer ?
#
loop_
_entity_poly.entity_id
_entity_poly.type
_entity_poly.pdbx_seq_one_letter_code
_entity_poly.pdbx_strand_id
1 'polypeptide(L)'
;QDTAAERSCMTYRAPELFNVPTTCKVDERTDVWSLGCLLHALCFFRTPYDAVHERGDSVALAVIAGKTNFPQGHPYSQDVCELIVSLLQVEPEQRPFMDWVVESIARLIDARSSRGQRSAAAELDATTDIDITDDQTIIA
;
A
#
# COMPACT_ATOMS: atom_id res chain seq x y z
N GLN A 1 23.46 -2.20 16.29
CA GLN A 1 23.37 -2.96 15.03
C GLN A 1 23.12 -4.43 15.30
N ASP A 2 23.96 -5.12 16.08
CA ASP A 2 23.79 -6.55 16.39
C ASP A 2 22.45 -6.89 17.03
N THR A 3 21.97 -6.07 17.98
CA THR A 3 20.65 -6.25 18.59
C THR A 3 19.49 -6.15 17.58
N ALA A 4 19.60 -5.29 16.57
CA ALA A 4 18.60 -5.20 15.51
C ALA A 4 18.72 -6.38 14.53
N ALA A 5 19.94 -6.86 14.29
CA ALA A 5 20.19 -8.06 13.51
C ALA A 5 19.54 -9.31 14.13
N GLU A 6 19.58 -9.42 15.45
CA GLU A 6 19.01 -10.52 16.23
C GLU A 6 17.48 -10.44 16.41
N ARG A 7 16.91 -9.23 16.41
CA ARG A 7 15.50 -9.02 16.81
C ARG A 7 14.55 -8.59 15.69
N SER A 8 15.05 -8.34 14.48
CA SER A 8 14.20 -7.94 13.35
C SER A 8 14.45 -8.81 12.12
N CYS A 9 13.40 -9.05 11.34
CA CYS A 9 13.52 -9.74 10.05
C CYS A 9 14.26 -8.86 9.04
N MET A 10 15.18 -9.44 8.27
CA MET A 10 16.06 -8.69 7.35
C MET A 10 15.28 -7.89 6.30
N THR A 11 14.21 -8.44 5.73
CA THR A 11 13.42 -7.79 4.66
C THR A 11 12.39 -6.78 5.16
N TYR A 12 12.20 -6.69 6.48
CA TYR A 12 11.32 -5.71 7.14
C TYR A 12 12.12 -4.64 7.90
N ARG A 13 13.45 -4.77 7.98
CA ARG A 13 14.31 -3.89 8.76
C ARG A 13 14.38 -2.50 8.12
N ALA A 14 14.19 -1.46 8.93
CA ALA A 14 14.30 -0.07 8.49
C ALA A 14 15.75 0.33 8.15
N PRO A 15 15.97 1.29 7.22
CA PRO A 15 17.30 1.71 6.76
C PRO A 15 18.27 2.11 7.89
N GLU A 16 17.78 2.88 8.86
CA GLU A 16 18.53 3.39 10.02
C GLU A 16 19.06 2.27 10.92
N LEU A 17 18.47 1.08 10.86
CA LEU A 17 18.91 -0.09 11.63
C LEU A 17 20.03 -0.89 10.96
N PHE A 18 20.33 -0.64 9.67
CA PHE A 18 21.44 -1.30 8.96
C PHE A 18 22.78 -0.63 9.25
N ASN A 19 22.81 0.69 9.36
CA ASN A 19 24.00 1.47 9.67
C ASN A 19 23.62 2.56 10.67
N VAL A 20 23.67 2.22 11.96
CA VAL A 20 23.22 3.11 13.05
C VAL A 20 24.33 4.13 13.35
N PRO A 21 24.17 5.42 13.01
CA PRO A 21 25.10 6.47 13.45
C PRO A 21 25.10 6.60 14.98
N THR A 22 26.23 6.98 15.57
CA THR A 22 26.38 7.18 17.02
C THR A 22 25.39 8.18 17.62
N THR A 23 24.82 9.09 16.81
CA THR A 23 23.88 10.14 17.22
C THR A 23 22.46 9.95 16.68
N CYS A 24 22.13 8.81 16.09
CA CYS A 24 20.79 8.56 15.56
C CYS A 24 19.78 8.31 16.69
N LYS A 25 18.68 9.05 16.66
CA LYS A 25 17.48 8.71 17.42
C LYS A 25 16.66 7.72 16.59
N VAL A 26 16.71 6.45 17.00
CA VAL A 26 15.72 5.47 16.58
C VAL A 26 14.41 5.83 17.28
N ASP A 27 13.35 5.94 16.49
CA ASP A 27 12.01 6.26 16.98
C ASP A 27 10.99 5.22 16.47
N GLU A 28 9.72 5.43 16.78
CA GLU A 28 8.61 4.55 16.40
C GLU A 28 8.41 4.45 14.87
N ARG A 29 9.01 5.34 14.07
CA ARG A 29 8.89 5.30 12.60
C ARG A 29 9.69 4.16 11.98
N THR A 30 10.55 3.49 12.74
CA THR A 30 11.08 2.18 12.38
C THR A 30 9.96 1.13 12.20
N ASP A 31 8.92 1.17 13.04
CA ASP A 31 7.75 0.27 12.90
C ASP A 31 6.88 0.68 11.71
N VAL A 32 6.80 1.99 11.41
CA VAL A 32 6.12 2.52 10.21
C VAL A 32 6.72 1.93 8.93
N TRP A 33 8.06 1.85 8.85
CA TRP A 33 8.74 1.19 7.73
C TRP A 33 8.35 -0.28 7.62
N SER A 34 8.40 -1.00 8.74
CA SER A 34 8.06 -2.42 8.80
C SER A 34 6.61 -2.67 8.36
N LEU A 35 5.69 -1.76 8.71
CA LEU A 35 4.30 -1.76 8.26
C LEU A 35 4.20 -1.52 6.74
N GLY A 36 5.00 -0.63 6.16
CA GLY A 36 5.08 -0.45 4.70
C GLY A 36 5.48 -1.75 3.98
N CYS A 37 6.50 -2.44 4.48
CA CYS A 37 6.90 -3.76 3.97
C CYS A 37 5.78 -4.79 4.10
N LEU A 38 5.06 -4.80 5.23
CA LEU A 38 3.94 -5.70 5.48
C LEU A 38 2.76 -5.42 4.54
N LEU A 39 2.35 -4.17 4.37
CA LEU A 39 1.26 -3.80 3.45
C LEU A 39 1.58 -4.19 2.01
N HIS A 40 2.82 -3.96 1.58
CA HIS A 40 3.28 -4.45 0.28
C HIS A 40 3.19 -5.98 0.18
N ALA A 41 3.62 -6.71 1.21
CA ALA A 41 3.53 -8.17 1.24
C ALA A 41 2.07 -8.67 1.24
N LEU A 42 1.14 -7.98 1.89
CA LEU A 42 -0.28 -8.33 1.87
C LEU A 42 -0.90 -8.10 0.48
N CYS A 43 -0.45 -7.07 -0.24
CA CYS A 43 -0.93 -6.78 -1.60
C CYS A 43 -0.30 -7.70 -2.66
N PHE A 44 1.00 -7.96 -2.56
CA PHE A 44 1.78 -8.55 -3.66
C PHE A 44 2.43 -9.88 -3.29
N PHE A 45 2.12 -10.42 -2.11
CA PHE A 45 2.65 -11.68 -1.56
C PHE A 45 4.17 -11.75 -1.39
N ARG A 46 4.85 -10.61 -1.50
CA ARG A 46 6.29 -10.42 -1.31
C ARG A 46 6.57 -9.04 -0.75
N THR A 47 7.60 -8.90 0.08
CA THR A 47 8.11 -7.58 0.45
C THR A 47 8.82 -6.91 -0.76
N PRO A 48 9.05 -5.58 -0.73
CA PRO A 48 9.81 -4.90 -1.78
C PRO A 48 11.24 -5.46 -1.96
N TYR A 49 11.78 -6.13 -0.94
CA TYR A 49 13.19 -6.55 -0.88
C TYR A 49 13.39 -8.07 -0.89
N ASP A 50 12.33 -8.89 -0.91
CA ASP A 50 12.44 -10.35 -0.91
C ASP A 50 13.24 -10.85 -2.13
N ALA A 51 12.99 -10.28 -3.31
CA ALA A 51 13.72 -10.67 -4.52
C ALA A 51 15.24 -10.36 -4.43
N VAL A 52 15.62 -9.30 -3.72
CA VAL A 52 17.03 -8.97 -3.46
C VAL A 52 17.62 -10.02 -2.51
N HIS A 53 16.90 -10.35 -1.44
CA HIS A 53 17.32 -11.35 -0.47
C HIS A 53 17.49 -12.75 -1.09
N GLU A 54 16.53 -13.20 -1.90
CA GLU A 54 16.54 -14.51 -2.57
C GLU A 54 17.70 -14.66 -3.57
N ARG A 55 18.10 -13.57 -4.24
CA ARG A 55 19.26 -13.57 -5.14
C ARG A 55 20.61 -13.56 -4.40
N GLY A 56 20.60 -13.36 -3.09
CA GLY A 56 21.82 -13.20 -2.30
C GLY A 56 22.48 -11.82 -2.45
N ASP A 57 21.77 -10.84 -3.00
CA ASP A 57 22.22 -9.46 -3.11
C ASP A 57 22.13 -8.75 -1.73
N SER A 58 22.81 -7.62 -1.58
CA SER A 58 22.78 -6.85 -0.33
C SER A 58 21.43 -6.15 -0.13
N VAL A 59 20.60 -6.71 0.76
CA VAL A 59 19.32 -6.10 1.20
C VAL A 59 19.55 -4.71 1.79
N ALA A 60 20.64 -4.52 2.55
CA ALA A 60 20.98 -3.22 3.13
C ALA A 60 21.15 -2.12 2.06
N LEU A 61 21.87 -2.43 0.97
CA LEU A 61 22.04 -1.48 -0.14
C LEU A 61 20.74 -1.22 -0.89
N ALA A 62 19.90 -2.24 -1.09
CA ALA A 62 18.61 -2.08 -1.74
C ALA A 62 17.63 -1.22 -0.91
N VAL A 63 17.62 -1.41 0.41
CA VAL A 63 16.85 -0.61 1.36
C VAL A 63 17.31 0.84 1.34
N ILE A 64 18.63 1.10 1.40
CA ILE A 64 19.20 2.46 1.32
C ILE A 64 18.90 3.13 -0.02
N ALA A 65 18.82 2.36 -1.12
CA ALA A 65 18.45 2.89 -2.42
C ALA A 65 16.99 3.37 -2.51
N GLY A 66 16.11 2.97 -1.56
CA GLY A 66 14.75 3.49 -1.43
C GLY A 66 13.79 3.13 -2.56
N LYS A 67 14.13 2.14 -3.40
CA LYS A 67 13.28 1.76 -4.54
C LYS A 67 12.18 0.80 -4.10
N THR A 68 10.93 1.20 -4.30
CA THR A 68 9.74 0.37 -4.14
C THR A 68 9.15 0.08 -5.52
N ASN A 69 9.08 -1.19 -5.91
CA ASN A 69 8.56 -1.60 -7.22
C ASN A 69 7.24 -2.32 -7.05
N PHE A 70 6.23 -1.91 -7.84
CA PHE A 70 4.92 -2.56 -7.88
C PHE A 70 4.79 -3.42 -9.14
N PRO A 71 4.20 -4.64 -9.06
CA PRO A 71 3.92 -5.46 -10.23
C PRO A 71 2.99 -4.75 -11.23
N GLN A 72 3.27 -4.84 -12.53
CA GLN A 72 2.40 -4.25 -13.55
C GLN A 72 1.02 -4.94 -13.58
N GLY A 73 -0.05 -4.16 -13.80
CA GLY A 73 -1.41 -4.68 -13.93
C GLY A 73 -2.06 -5.18 -12.63
N HIS A 74 -1.54 -4.78 -11.46
CA HIS A 74 -2.14 -5.13 -10.18
C HIS A 74 -3.53 -4.49 -9.97
N PRO A 75 -4.42 -5.10 -9.16
CA PRO A 75 -5.79 -4.60 -8.96
C PRO A 75 -5.90 -3.46 -7.93
N TYR A 76 -4.81 -3.12 -7.23
CA TYR A 76 -4.82 -2.10 -6.17
C TYR A 76 -4.86 -0.68 -6.72
N SER A 77 -5.52 0.23 -6.00
CA SER A 77 -5.61 1.64 -6.39
C SER A 77 -4.30 2.38 -6.18
N GLN A 78 -4.12 3.45 -6.95
CA GLN A 78 -2.98 4.35 -6.81
C GLN A 78 -2.78 4.84 -5.37
N ASP A 79 -3.88 5.20 -4.68
CA ASP A 79 -3.81 5.69 -3.31
C ASP A 79 -3.24 4.65 -2.31
N VAL A 80 -3.46 3.35 -2.55
CA VAL A 80 -2.87 2.28 -1.72
C VAL A 80 -1.37 2.18 -1.97
N CYS A 81 -0.95 2.27 -3.23
CA CYS A 81 0.46 2.28 -3.58
C CYS A 81 1.17 3.52 -3.03
N GLU A 82 0.53 4.69 -3.07
CA GLU A 82 1.05 5.93 -2.48
C GLU A 82 1.15 5.86 -0.96
N LEU A 83 0.18 5.24 -0.29
CA LEU A 83 0.28 4.95 1.14
C LEU A 83 1.54 4.10 1.42
N ILE A 84 1.74 2.99 0.70
CA ILE A 84 2.93 2.14 0.86
C ILE A 84 4.22 2.94 0.65
N VAL A 85 4.29 3.76 -0.40
CA VAL A 85 5.46 4.63 -0.68
C VAL A 85 5.69 5.64 0.44
N SER A 86 4.64 6.21 1.03
CA SER A 86 4.77 7.15 2.15
C SER A 86 5.35 6.49 3.41
N LEU A 87 5.09 5.20 3.63
CA LEU A 87 5.65 4.46 4.77
C LEU A 87 7.12 4.04 4.52
N LEU A 88 7.49 3.84 3.26
CA LEU A 88 8.82 3.37 2.82
C LEU A 88 9.77 4.54 2.47
N GLN A 89 9.69 5.65 3.19
CA GLN A 89 10.67 6.73 3.06
C GLN A 89 11.97 6.36 3.77
N VAL A 90 13.10 6.48 3.05
CA VAL A 90 14.42 6.09 3.59
C VAL A 90 14.77 6.92 4.81
N GLU A 91 14.63 8.24 4.67
CA GLU A 91 14.85 9.19 5.77
C GLU A 91 13.69 9.11 6.78
N PRO A 92 13.93 8.76 8.06
CA PRO A 92 12.88 8.67 9.08
C PRO A 92 12.07 9.96 9.21
N GLU A 93 12.70 11.13 9.03
CA GLU A 93 12.07 12.44 9.10
C GLU A 93 10.99 12.67 8.05
N GLN A 94 11.07 11.96 6.92
CA GLN A 94 10.08 12.02 5.85
C GLN A 94 8.97 10.98 6.02
N ARG A 95 9.11 10.03 6.97
CA ARG A 95 8.05 9.07 7.28
C ARG A 95 6.97 9.72 8.12
N PRO A 96 5.68 9.40 7.85
CA PRO A 96 4.59 9.85 8.69
C PRO A 96 4.66 9.20 10.08
N PHE A 97 4.02 9.85 11.03
CA PHE A 97 3.73 9.26 12.34
C PHE A 97 2.55 8.30 12.25
N MET A 98 2.45 7.39 13.22
CA MET A 98 1.42 6.35 13.23
C MET A 98 -0.01 6.90 13.14
N ASP A 99 -0.29 8.03 13.81
CA ASP A 99 -1.61 8.67 13.80
C ASP A 99 -2.05 9.05 12.38
N TRP A 100 -1.12 9.59 11.57
CA TRP A 100 -1.39 9.93 10.19
C TRP A 100 -1.65 8.69 9.33
N VAL A 101 -0.96 7.57 9.61
CA VAL A 101 -1.16 6.31 8.90
C VAL A 101 -2.57 5.78 9.15
N VAL A 102 -3.02 5.78 10.41
CA VAL A 102 -4.37 5.36 10.80
C VAL A 102 -5.43 6.23 10.13
N GLU A 103 -5.27 7.55 10.16
CA GLU A 103 -6.21 8.48 9.50
C GLU A 103 -6.25 8.26 7.98
N SER A 104 -5.10 8.03 7.34
CA SER A 104 -5.03 7.78 5.91
C SER A 104 -5.71 6.47 5.51
N ILE A 105 -5.54 5.41 6.30
CA ILE A 105 -6.24 4.14 6.08
C ILE A 105 -7.76 4.31 6.25
N ALA A 106 -8.20 5.03 7.29
CA ALA A 106 -9.63 5.31 7.51
C ALA A 106 -10.26 6.02 6.31
N ARG A 107 -9.59 7.07 5.80
CA ARG A 107 -10.03 7.80 4.59
C ARG A 107 -10.14 6.88 3.36
N LEU A 108 -9.19 5.96 3.17
CA LEU A 108 -9.23 5.00 2.06
C LEU A 108 -10.41 4.02 2.18
N ILE A 109 -10.71 3.56 3.39
CA ILE A 109 -11.85 2.67 3.65
C ILE A 109 -13.18 3.39 3.35
N ASP A 110 -13.33 4.62 3.82
CA ASP A 110 -14.55 5.43 3.58
C ASP A 110 -14.76 5.76 2.10
N ALA A 111 -13.67 6.09 1.40
CA ALA A 111 -13.70 6.33 -0.05
C ALA A 111 -14.13 5.08 -0.83
N ARG A 112 -13.77 3.87 -0.37
CA ARG A 112 -14.24 2.62 -0.98
C ARG A 112 -15.71 2.36 -0.68
N SER A 113 -16.16 2.58 0.55
CA SER A 113 -17.57 2.39 0.95
C SER A 113 -18.52 3.25 0.11
N SER A 114 -18.14 4.51 -0.12
CA SER A 114 -18.92 5.44 -0.96
C SER A 114 -18.91 5.07 -2.45
N ARG A 115 -17.79 4.53 -2.98
CA ARG A 115 -17.71 4.06 -4.37
C ARG A 115 -18.57 2.82 -4.61
N GLY A 116 -18.61 1.88 -3.66
CA GLY A 116 -19.48 0.71 -3.70
C GLY A 116 -20.97 1.07 -3.75
N GLN A 117 -21.39 2.08 -2.98
CA GLN A 117 -22.77 2.58 -3.00
C GLN A 117 -23.14 3.25 -4.33
N ARG A 118 -22.22 4.02 -4.92
CA ARG A 118 -22.43 4.66 -6.24
C ARG A 118 -22.52 3.65 -7.38
N SER A 119 -21.70 2.60 -7.35
CA SER A 119 -21.74 1.55 -8.38
C SER A 119 -23.07 0.78 -8.35
N ALA A 120 -23.57 0.46 -7.15
CA ALA A 120 -24.89 -0.18 -7.01
C ALA A 120 -26.04 0.74 -7.45
N ALA A 121 -25.97 2.05 -7.17
CA ALA A 121 -26.98 3.01 -7.63
C ALA A 121 -27.00 3.21 -9.15
N ALA A 122 -25.84 3.15 -9.82
CA ALA A 122 -25.75 3.28 -11.28
C ALA A 122 -26.31 2.08 -12.04
N GLU A 123 -26.25 0.86 -11.47
CA GLU A 123 -26.87 -0.33 -12.08
C GLU A 123 -28.41 -0.27 -12.03
N LEU A 124 -29.00 0.36 -11.00
CA LEU A 124 -30.44 0.57 -10.89
C LEU A 124 -30.98 1.60 -11.90
N ASP A 125 -30.19 2.61 -12.27
CA ASP A 125 -30.58 3.65 -13.23
C ASP A 125 -30.61 3.11 -14.68
N ALA A 126 -29.63 2.27 -15.03
CA ALA A 126 -29.52 1.65 -16.36
C ALA A 126 -30.63 0.62 -16.68
N THR A 127 -31.42 0.20 -15.68
CA THR A 127 -32.51 -0.78 -15.88
C THR A 127 -33.86 -0.10 -16.17
N THR A 128 -33.93 1.24 -16.11
CA THR A 128 -35.18 2.02 -16.27
C THR A 128 -35.46 2.51 -17.70
N ASP A 129 -34.56 2.25 -18.66
CA ASP A 129 -34.68 2.71 -20.06
C ASP A 129 -35.29 1.66 -21.03
N ILE A 130 -36.12 0.73 -20.56
CA ILE A 130 -36.97 -0.09 -21.44
C ILE A 130 -38.26 0.69 -21.70
N ASP A 131 -38.23 1.54 -22.71
CA ASP A 131 -39.39 2.25 -23.25
C ASP A 131 -40.39 1.24 -23.82
N ILE A 132 -41.56 1.13 -23.17
CA ILE A 132 -42.73 0.40 -23.66
C ILE A 132 -43.47 1.35 -24.61
N THR A 133 -43.02 1.39 -25.85
CA THR A 133 -43.82 1.80 -27.01
C THR A 133 -43.66 0.68 -28.04
N ASP A 134 -44.67 -0.02 -28.53
CA ASP A 134 -45.92 0.46 -29.10
C ASP A 134 -46.85 -0.77 -29.23
N ASP A 135 -47.96 -0.79 -28.49
CA ASP A 135 -49.08 -1.72 -28.72
C ASP A 135 -50.21 -0.94 -29.35
N GLN A 136 -50.25 -0.84 -30.68
CA GLN A 136 -51.48 -0.76 -31.49
C GLN A 136 -51.22 -1.21 -32.93
N THR A 137 -51.77 -2.36 -33.33
CA THR A 137 -52.88 -2.41 -34.31
C THR A 137 -53.24 -3.87 -34.62
N ILE A 138 -54.48 -4.19 -34.24
CA ILE A 138 -55.22 -5.43 -34.36
C ILE A 138 -56.05 -5.33 -35.67
N ILE A 139 -56.00 -6.38 -36.50
CA ILE A 139 -56.98 -6.86 -37.53
C ILE A 139 -57.61 -5.88 -38.54
N ALA A 140 -57.36 -6.16 -39.83
CA ALA A 140 -58.38 -6.49 -40.83
C ALA A 140 -57.75 -7.28 -41.99
#